data_AF-A0A968AKF6-F1
#
_entry.id   AF-A0A968AKF6-F1
#
_cell.length_a   1.000
_cell.length_b   1.000
_cell.length_c   1.000
_cell.angle_alpha   90.00
_cell.angle_beta   90.00
_cell.angle_gamma   90.00
#
_symmetry.space_group_name_H-M   'P 1'
#
loop_
_entity.id
_entity.type
_entity.pdbx_description
1 polymer ?
#
loop_
_entity_poly.entity_id
_entity_poly.type
_entity_poly.pdbx_seq_one_letter_code
_entity_poly.pdbx_strand_id
1 'polypeptide(L)'
;MEGPFHNFIANGIVTHNSVNEYSTRYSIAIDASQTTPAEEWRLQAAGNRQGSEGFLDEEKGKEFTKREKELQDQCRSEYEARLEAGIAREQARKDLPLSTYTEAYWKIDLHNLLHFLVLRMAENAQYEIRAYADVIGKEILAKWCPITWEAFLDYRFNAVSYSGLELQVLQALNSGNTIQAMELAEKFGWLSHREDGTLKRNRERIEFEEKLKNLNLKVPWQE
;
A
#
# COMPACT_ATOMS: atom_id res chain seq x y z
N MET A 1 25.37 5.29 -15.14
CA MET A 1 25.55 6.70 -14.73
C MET A 1 25.18 6.82 -13.26
N GLU A 2 25.88 7.69 -12.54
CA GLU A 2 25.94 7.83 -11.09
C GLU A 2 24.98 8.92 -10.54
N GLY A 3 24.39 8.69 -9.35
CA GLY A 3 23.96 9.73 -8.38
C GLY A 3 22.46 10.13 -8.38
N PRO A 4 21.87 10.61 -7.25
CA PRO A 4 20.56 10.12 -6.74
C PRO A 4 19.45 11.18 -6.48
N PHE A 5 18.21 11.06 -6.98
CA PHE A 5 17.04 11.90 -6.58
C PHE A 5 15.72 11.10 -6.56
N HIS A 6 14.76 11.49 -5.70
CA HIS A 6 13.56 10.73 -5.31
C HIS A 6 12.24 11.21 -5.95
N ASN A 7 11.30 10.30 -6.22
CA ASN A 7 9.85 10.58 -6.36
C ASN A 7 8.95 9.71 -5.45
N PHE A 8 7.63 9.94 -5.48
CA PHE A 8 6.67 9.41 -4.50
C PHE A 8 6.50 7.88 -4.53
N ILE A 9 6.61 7.22 -5.70
CA ILE A 9 6.57 5.74 -5.80
C ILE A 9 7.91 5.13 -5.38
N ALA A 10 9.03 5.79 -5.73
CA ALA A 10 10.37 5.37 -5.31
C ALA A 10 10.50 5.31 -3.78
N ASN A 11 9.86 6.22 -3.04
CA ASN A 11 9.82 6.18 -1.57
C ASN A 11 9.21 4.88 -1.01
N GLY A 12 8.34 4.20 -1.75
CA GLY A 12 7.79 2.89 -1.38
C GLY A 12 8.73 1.69 -1.63
N ILE A 13 9.74 1.87 -2.49
CA ILE A 13 10.72 0.85 -2.92
C ILE A 13 12.05 1.02 -2.17
N VAL A 14 12.47 2.26 -1.87
CA VAL A 14 13.79 2.64 -1.34
C VAL A 14 14.04 2.20 0.13
N THR A 15 13.12 1.48 0.75
CA THR A 15 13.36 0.83 2.06
C THR A 15 14.27 -0.40 2.01
N HIS A 16 14.65 -0.87 0.81
CA HIS A 16 15.49 -2.05 0.60
C HIS A 16 16.86 -1.72 -0.01
N ASN A 17 17.91 -2.34 0.51
CA ASN A 17 19.29 -2.03 0.14
C ASN A 17 19.60 -2.45 -1.31
N SER A 18 20.08 -1.49 -2.12
CA SER A 18 20.54 -1.60 -3.52
C SER A 18 19.55 -1.15 -4.63
N VAL A 19 18.95 0.04 -4.45
CA VAL A 19 18.27 0.81 -5.52
C VAL A 19 19.23 1.86 -6.10
N ASN A 20 19.19 2.08 -7.42
CA ASN A 20 19.88 3.17 -8.12
C ASN A 20 18.90 3.88 -9.07
N GLU A 21 18.57 5.14 -8.78
CA GLU A 21 17.50 5.92 -9.45
C GLU A 21 18.07 6.98 -10.41
N TYR A 22 17.30 7.30 -11.45
CA TYR A 22 17.58 8.29 -12.48
C TYR A 22 17.50 9.71 -11.90
N SER A 23 18.54 10.50 -12.09
CA SER A 23 18.62 11.81 -11.48
C SER A 23 18.36 13.00 -12.41
N THR A 24 17.33 13.78 -12.05
CA THR A 24 17.00 15.04 -12.73
C THR A 24 17.91 16.24 -12.39
N ARG A 25 19.00 16.07 -11.61
CA ARG A 25 20.09 17.09 -11.52
C ARG A 25 21.12 16.95 -12.62
N TYR A 26 21.40 15.73 -13.05
CA TYR A 26 22.42 15.45 -14.06
C TYR A 26 21.80 15.19 -15.43
N SER A 27 20.50 14.92 -15.48
CA SER A 27 19.75 14.70 -16.71
C SER A 27 18.48 15.54 -16.77
N ILE A 28 17.93 15.68 -17.96
CA ILE A 28 16.63 16.33 -18.17
C ILE A 28 15.56 15.44 -17.54
N ALA A 29 14.60 16.04 -16.84
CA ALA A 29 13.49 15.29 -16.27
C ALA A 29 12.67 14.62 -17.37
N ILE A 30 12.22 13.38 -17.11
CA ILE A 30 11.34 12.65 -18.03
C ILE A 30 10.12 13.50 -18.30
N ASP A 31 9.78 13.66 -19.58
CA ASP A 31 8.61 14.42 -20.00
C ASP A 31 7.34 13.56 -19.92
N ALA A 32 7.06 13.07 -18.71
CA ALA A 32 5.86 12.34 -18.38
C ALA A 32 5.56 12.49 -16.89
N SER A 33 4.29 12.61 -16.57
CA SER A 33 3.77 12.61 -15.21
C SER A 33 2.61 11.63 -15.12
N GLN A 34 2.46 10.98 -13.97
CA GLN A 34 1.26 10.23 -13.69
C GLN A 34 0.07 11.19 -13.59
N THR A 35 -1.03 10.79 -14.21
CA THR A 35 -2.31 11.50 -14.20
C THR A 35 -3.40 10.61 -13.65
N THR A 36 -4.37 11.19 -12.98
CA THR A 36 -5.50 10.48 -12.39
C THR A 36 -6.70 10.54 -13.34
N PRO A 37 -7.21 9.39 -13.85
CA PRO A 37 -8.45 9.35 -14.61
C PRO A 37 -9.64 9.92 -13.82
N ALA A 38 -10.67 10.38 -14.51
CA ALA A 38 -11.81 11.07 -13.88
C ALA A 38 -12.53 10.18 -12.85
N GLU A 39 -12.62 8.89 -13.14
CA GLU A 39 -13.24 7.85 -12.34
C GLU A 39 -12.35 7.33 -11.20
N GLU A 40 -11.07 7.72 -11.14
CA GLU A 40 -10.09 7.16 -10.20
C GLU A 40 -9.72 8.10 -9.03
N TRP A 41 -10.32 9.29 -8.97
CA TRP A 41 -10.15 10.19 -7.82
C TRP A 41 -10.73 9.57 -6.56
N ARG A 42 -9.89 9.27 -5.57
CA ARG A 42 -10.29 8.55 -4.36
C ARG A 42 -10.64 9.50 -3.21
N LEU A 43 -11.62 9.13 -2.39
CA LEU A 43 -11.95 9.89 -1.17
C LEU A 43 -11.12 9.39 0.02
N GLN A 44 -10.98 10.22 1.05
CA GLN A 44 -10.25 9.85 2.26
C GLN A 44 -11.04 8.82 3.09
N ALA A 45 -10.42 7.71 3.47
CA ALA A 45 -11.09 6.68 4.28
C ALA A 45 -11.43 7.20 5.69
N ALA A 46 -12.64 6.93 6.16
CA ALA A 46 -13.13 7.42 7.46
C ALA A 46 -12.40 6.79 8.66
N GLY A 47 -12.02 5.50 8.54
CA GLY A 47 -11.38 4.72 9.61
C GLY A 47 -9.85 4.67 9.55
N ASN A 48 -9.25 5.06 8.42
CA ASN A 48 -7.81 5.00 8.18
C ASN A 48 -7.29 6.31 7.57
N ARG A 49 -6.61 7.11 8.39
CA ARG A 49 -6.03 8.40 7.97
C ARG A 49 -4.93 8.28 6.90
N GLN A 50 -4.42 7.07 6.65
CA GLN A 50 -3.42 6.80 5.63
C GLN A 50 -3.99 6.06 4.41
N GLY A 51 -5.30 5.79 4.40
CA GLY A 51 -5.99 5.06 3.34
C GLY A 51 -6.97 5.92 2.56
N SER A 52 -7.43 5.38 1.44
CA SER A 52 -8.51 5.96 0.64
C SER A 52 -9.66 4.95 0.51
N GLU A 53 -10.88 5.44 0.32
CA GLU A 53 -12.09 4.63 0.22
C GLU A 53 -13.09 5.31 -0.71
N GLY A 54 -13.72 4.55 -1.61
CA GLY A 54 -14.66 5.08 -2.58
C GLY A 54 -14.03 6.02 -3.62
N PHE A 55 -14.85 6.47 -4.55
CA PHE A 55 -14.46 7.37 -5.63
C PHE A 55 -15.28 8.66 -5.59
N LEU A 56 -14.67 9.73 -6.08
CA LEU A 56 -15.34 11.00 -6.34
C LEU A 56 -16.32 10.84 -7.52
N ASP A 57 -17.35 11.69 -7.54
CA ASP A 57 -18.24 11.82 -8.69
C ASP A 57 -17.46 12.13 -9.99
N GLU A 58 -17.81 11.43 -11.07
CA GLU A 58 -17.06 11.46 -12.34
C GLU A 58 -17.02 12.86 -12.98
N GLU A 59 -18.10 13.65 -12.88
CA GLU A 59 -18.14 15.00 -13.46
C GLU A 59 -17.16 15.93 -12.75
N LYS A 60 -17.10 15.85 -11.41
CA LYS A 60 -16.04 16.54 -10.65
C LYS A 60 -14.66 15.96 -10.94
N GLY A 61 -14.57 14.65 -11.13
CA GLY A 61 -13.34 13.97 -11.52
C GLY A 61 -12.76 14.53 -12.82
N LYS A 62 -13.59 14.72 -13.86
CA LYS A 62 -13.20 15.34 -15.14
C LYS A 62 -12.63 16.74 -14.94
N GLU A 63 -13.25 17.54 -14.07
CA GLU A 63 -12.72 18.88 -13.73
C GLU A 63 -11.32 18.77 -13.11
N PHE A 64 -11.14 17.90 -12.12
CA PHE A 64 -9.86 17.76 -11.42
C PHE A 64 -8.77 17.15 -12.30
N THR A 65 -9.07 16.15 -13.14
CA THR A 65 -8.13 15.59 -14.12
C THR A 65 -7.68 16.66 -15.10
N LYS A 66 -8.59 17.50 -15.61
CA LYS A 66 -8.23 18.62 -16.48
C LYS A 66 -7.31 19.62 -15.78
N ARG A 67 -7.64 20.02 -14.56
CA ARG A 67 -6.86 20.98 -13.76
C ARG A 67 -5.49 20.42 -13.37
N GLU A 68 -5.40 19.13 -13.05
CA GLU A 68 -4.15 18.42 -12.81
C GLU A 68 -3.26 18.51 -14.05
N LYS A 69 -3.81 18.20 -15.23
CA LYS A 69 -3.07 18.30 -16.49
C LYS A 69 -2.58 19.71 -16.77
N GLU A 70 -3.46 20.71 -16.65
CA GLU A 70 -3.09 22.12 -16.86
C GLU A 70 -1.95 22.56 -15.92
N LEU A 71 -2.00 22.15 -14.65
CA LEU A 71 -0.94 22.44 -13.68
C LEU A 71 0.38 21.74 -14.02
N GLN A 72 0.31 20.46 -14.41
CA GLN A 72 1.50 19.69 -14.83
C GLN A 72 2.15 20.32 -16.06
N ASP A 73 1.36 20.73 -17.05
CA ASP A 73 1.82 21.40 -18.27
C ASP A 73 2.46 22.78 -17.94
N GLN A 74 1.89 23.54 -17.00
CA GLN A 74 2.49 24.80 -16.51
C GLN A 74 3.83 24.59 -15.79
N CYS A 75 3.90 23.63 -14.86
CA CYS A 75 5.14 23.26 -14.17
C CYS A 75 6.23 22.84 -15.17
N ARG A 76 5.87 22.13 -16.24
CA ARG A 76 6.78 21.74 -17.31
C ARG A 76 7.30 22.95 -18.08
N SER A 77 6.41 23.85 -18.50
CA SER A 77 6.81 25.05 -19.24
C SER A 77 7.77 25.93 -18.44
N GLU A 78 7.54 26.10 -17.13
CA GLU A 78 8.46 26.82 -16.24
C GLU A 78 9.82 26.12 -16.10
N TYR A 79 9.82 24.78 -16.02
CA TYR A 79 11.05 24.00 -16.01
C TYR A 79 11.87 24.22 -17.29
N GLU A 80 11.25 24.18 -18.46
CA GLU A 80 11.90 24.37 -19.76
C GLU A 80 12.43 25.79 -19.93
N ALA A 81 11.62 26.81 -19.61
CA ALA A 81 12.04 28.21 -19.67
C ALA A 81 13.29 28.48 -18.80
N ARG A 82 13.37 27.85 -17.62
CA ARG A 82 14.55 27.95 -16.75
C ARG A 82 15.78 27.29 -17.36
N LEU A 83 15.63 26.13 -18.00
CA LEU A 83 16.73 25.48 -18.70
C LEU A 83 17.24 26.33 -19.86
N GLU A 84 16.34 26.93 -20.64
CA GLU A 84 16.68 27.84 -21.75
C GLU A 84 17.42 29.08 -21.27
N ALA A 85 17.05 29.60 -20.09
CA ALA A 85 17.75 30.70 -19.44
C ALA A 85 19.12 30.32 -18.83
N GLY A 86 19.55 29.05 -18.95
CA GLY A 86 20.83 28.57 -18.42
C GLY A 86 20.85 28.32 -16.92
N ILE A 87 19.70 28.24 -16.27
CA ILE A 87 19.60 27.94 -14.83
C ILE A 87 20.04 26.48 -14.58
N ALA A 88 20.76 26.26 -13.48
CA ALA A 88 21.21 24.92 -13.11
C ALA A 88 20.02 23.95 -12.97
N ARG A 89 20.14 22.74 -13.53
CA ARG A 89 19.07 21.71 -13.58
C ARG A 89 18.44 21.42 -12.22
N GLU A 90 19.27 21.40 -11.17
CA GLU A 90 18.81 21.18 -9.79
C GLU A 90 17.88 22.29 -9.26
N GLN A 91 18.02 23.51 -9.77
CA GLN A 91 17.16 24.64 -9.46
C GLN A 91 15.96 24.69 -10.40
N ALA A 92 16.15 24.38 -11.68
CA ALA A 92 15.06 24.37 -12.67
C ALA A 92 13.91 23.45 -12.25
N ARG A 93 14.24 22.24 -11.78
CA ARG A 93 13.28 21.16 -11.46
C ARG A 93 12.45 21.35 -10.18
N LYS A 94 12.66 22.43 -9.42
CA LYS A 94 12.07 22.58 -8.06
C LYS A 94 10.55 22.50 -8.04
N ASP A 95 9.91 22.93 -9.11
CA ASP A 95 8.44 22.98 -9.22
C ASP A 95 7.85 21.79 -9.98
N LEU A 96 8.69 20.82 -10.39
CA LEU A 96 8.16 19.59 -10.98
C LEU A 96 7.39 18.81 -9.92
N PRO A 97 6.15 18.37 -10.22
CA PRO A 97 5.31 17.68 -9.26
C PRO A 97 5.87 16.28 -8.94
N LEU A 98 5.52 15.76 -7.76
CA LEU A 98 5.89 14.39 -7.34
C LEU A 98 5.36 13.29 -8.26
N SER A 99 4.34 13.59 -9.07
CA SER A 99 3.80 12.69 -10.09
C SER A 99 4.72 12.54 -11.31
N THR A 100 5.77 13.36 -11.43
CA THR A 100 6.75 13.23 -12.52
C THR A 100 7.42 11.85 -12.47
N TYR A 101 7.42 11.13 -13.60
CA TYR A 101 8.03 9.81 -13.68
C TYR A 101 9.55 9.87 -13.47
N THR A 102 10.06 8.76 -12.95
CA THR A 102 11.47 8.49 -12.73
C THR A 102 11.75 7.05 -13.16
N GLU A 103 13.02 6.73 -13.37
CA GLU A 103 13.45 5.36 -13.66
C GLU A 103 14.42 4.92 -12.56
N ALA A 104 14.42 3.65 -12.18
CA ALA A 104 15.39 3.13 -11.25
C ALA A 104 15.81 1.70 -11.60
N TYR A 105 17.10 1.42 -11.47
CA TYR A 105 17.63 0.08 -11.38
C TYR A 105 17.48 -0.41 -9.96
N TRP A 106 16.74 -1.50 -9.78
CA TRP A 106 16.58 -2.12 -8.49
C TRP A 106 17.20 -3.52 -8.50
N LYS A 107 18.17 -3.73 -7.60
CA LYS A 107 18.76 -5.05 -7.36
C LYS A 107 18.33 -5.50 -5.96
N ILE A 108 17.77 -6.70 -5.89
CA ILE A 108 17.30 -7.29 -4.64
C ILE A 108 17.47 -8.81 -4.70
N ASP A 109 17.79 -9.43 -3.57
CA ASP A 109 17.78 -10.88 -3.47
C ASP A 109 16.35 -11.43 -3.37
N LEU A 110 16.18 -12.72 -3.63
CA LEU A 110 14.87 -13.35 -3.67
C LEU A 110 14.14 -13.28 -2.33
N HIS A 111 14.83 -13.44 -1.19
CA HIS A 111 14.17 -13.42 0.11
C HIS A 111 13.55 -12.05 0.41
N ASN A 112 14.33 -10.99 0.19
CA ASN A 112 13.86 -9.62 0.38
C ASN A 112 12.82 -9.22 -0.67
N LEU A 113 12.90 -9.71 -1.90
CA LEU A 113 11.87 -9.52 -2.91
C LEU A 113 10.53 -10.11 -2.47
N LEU A 114 10.53 -11.34 -1.97
CA LEU A 114 9.31 -11.95 -1.44
C LEU A 114 8.73 -11.12 -0.29
N HIS A 115 9.57 -10.53 0.57
CA HIS A 115 9.10 -9.68 1.67
C HIS A 115 8.47 -8.37 1.16
N PHE A 116 9.11 -7.73 0.19
CA PHE A 116 8.54 -6.58 -0.51
C PHE A 116 7.17 -6.91 -1.10
N LEU A 117 7.03 -8.06 -1.78
CA LEU A 117 5.77 -8.48 -2.40
C LEU A 117 4.66 -8.68 -1.38
N VAL A 118 4.93 -9.26 -0.19
CA VAL A 118 3.92 -9.35 0.89
C VAL A 118 3.36 -7.97 1.24
N LEU A 119 4.23 -6.98 1.39
CA LEU A 119 3.83 -5.65 1.85
C LEU A 119 3.18 -4.81 0.74
N ARG A 120 3.59 -4.99 -0.51
CA ARG A 120 3.19 -4.12 -1.62
C ARG A 120 2.10 -4.71 -2.49
N MET A 121 1.88 -6.02 -2.49
CA MET A 121 0.71 -6.64 -3.12
C MET A 121 -0.53 -6.62 -2.24
N ALA A 122 -0.40 -6.29 -0.94
CA ALA A 122 -1.52 -6.23 -0.01
C ALA A 122 -2.58 -5.20 -0.44
N GLU A 123 -3.85 -5.48 -0.15
CA GLU A 123 -4.98 -4.62 -0.55
C GLU A 123 -4.95 -3.23 0.08
N ASN A 124 -4.39 -3.12 1.29
CA ASN A 124 -4.19 -1.86 1.98
C ASN A 124 -2.97 -1.05 1.48
N ALA A 125 -2.14 -1.63 0.62
CA ALA A 125 -1.07 -0.89 -0.04
C ALA A 125 -1.68 0.09 -1.05
N GLN A 126 -0.98 1.21 -1.26
CA GLN A 126 -1.40 2.18 -2.25
C GLN A 126 -1.45 1.54 -3.65
N TYR A 127 -2.48 1.88 -4.42
CA TYR A 127 -2.74 1.26 -5.73
C TYR A 127 -1.54 1.32 -6.66
N GLU A 128 -0.89 2.48 -6.76
CA GLU A 128 0.19 2.71 -7.71
C GLU A 128 1.38 1.76 -7.44
N ILE A 129 1.81 1.57 -6.18
CA ILE A 129 2.89 0.62 -5.86
C ILE A 129 2.42 -0.84 -5.98
N ARG A 130 1.14 -1.12 -5.71
CA ARG A 130 0.59 -2.46 -5.88
C ARG A 130 0.60 -2.90 -7.33
N ALA A 131 0.28 -2.01 -8.27
CA ALA A 131 0.36 -2.30 -9.70
C ALA A 131 1.78 -2.74 -10.13
N TYR A 132 2.82 -2.04 -9.65
CA TYR A 132 4.21 -2.46 -9.88
C TYR A 132 4.52 -3.80 -9.23
N ALA A 133 4.13 -3.99 -7.96
CA ALA A 133 4.38 -5.23 -7.24
C ALA A 133 3.68 -6.44 -7.88
N ASP A 134 2.48 -6.25 -8.40
CA ASP A 134 1.72 -7.27 -9.12
C ASP A 134 2.43 -7.72 -10.39
N VAL A 135 2.92 -6.80 -11.21
CA VAL A 135 3.72 -7.15 -12.41
C VAL A 135 4.99 -7.90 -12.00
N ILE A 136 5.73 -7.39 -11.00
CA ILE A 136 6.96 -8.02 -10.52
C ILE A 136 6.70 -9.44 -10.00
N GLY A 137 5.65 -9.64 -9.19
CA GLY A 137 5.29 -10.93 -8.63
C GLY A 137 4.70 -11.88 -9.67
N LYS A 138 3.56 -11.50 -10.27
CA LYS A 138 2.72 -12.36 -11.10
C LYS A 138 3.29 -12.56 -12.51
N GLU A 139 4.04 -11.60 -13.05
CA GLU A 139 4.50 -11.68 -14.45
C GLU A 139 6.00 -11.95 -14.61
N ILE A 140 6.81 -11.59 -13.62
CA ILE A 140 8.27 -11.80 -13.64
C ILE A 140 8.64 -12.96 -12.73
N LEU A 141 8.45 -12.82 -11.41
CA LEU A 141 8.88 -13.81 -10.44
C LEU A 141 8.20 -15.18 -10.66
N ALA A 142 6.90 -15.19 -10.90
CA ALA A 142 6.14 -16.42 -11.17
C ALA A 142 6.69 -17.22 -12.37
N LYS A 143 7.24 -16.54 -13.38
CA LYS A 143 7.83 -17.19 -14.57
C LYS A 143 9.25 -17.68 -14.31
N TRP A 144 10.06 -16.89 -13.59
CA TRP A 144 11.48 -17.20 -13.34
C TRP A 144 11.70 -18.18 -12.19
N CYS A 145 10.85 -18.17 -11.17
CA CYS A 145 10.98 -18.99 -9.96
C CYS A 145 9.62 -19.62 -9.57
N PRO A 146 9.03 -20.49 -10.41
CA PRO A 146 7.65 -20.96 -10.24
C PRO A 146 7.41 -21.73 -8.92
N ILE A 147 8.34 -22.60 -8.52
CA ILE A 147 8.23 -23.37 -7.27
C ILE A 147 8.26 -22.43 -6.05
N THR A 148 9.15 -21.43 -6.07
CA THR A 148 9.20 -20.43 -5.00
C THR A 148 7.96 -19.55 -4.97
N TRP A 149 7.42 -19.20 -6.14
CA TRP A 149 6.19 -18.42 -6.25
C TRP A 149 4.98 -19.16 -5.67
N GLU A 150 4.82 -20.45 -6.00
CA GLU A 150 3.78 -21.31 -5.43
C GLU A 150 3.90 -21.39 -3.90
N ALA A 151 5.10 -21.72 -3.38
CA ALA A 151 5.34 -21.77 -1.94
C ALA A 151 5.13 -20.40 -1.25
N PHE A 152 5.47 -19.31 -1.92
CA PHE A 152 5.22 -17.96 -1.43
C PHE A 152 3.73 -17.67 -1.28
N LEU A 153 2.93 -18.05 -2.28
CA LEU A 153 1.48 -17.87 -2.23
C LEU A 153 0.86 -18.70 -1.10
N ASP A 154 1.20 -19.99 -1.02
CA ASP A 154 0.58 -20.91 -0.07
C ASP A 154 0.94 -20.63 1.38
N TYR A 155 2.24 -20.41 1.65
CA TYR A 155 2.75 -20.36 3.02
C TYR A 155 2.99 -18.95 3.54
N ARG A 156 2.87 -17.92 2.70
CA ARG A 156 3.17 -16.55 3.11
C ARG A 156 2.12 -15.53 2.72
N PHE A 157 1.78 -15.42 1.44
CA PHE A 157 0.91 -14.35 0.96
C PHE A 157 -0.57 -14.60 1.27
N ASN A 158 -1.06 -15.82 1.02
CA ASN A 158 -2.43 -16.23 1.32
C ASN A 158 -2.57 -16.89 2.70
N ALA A 159 -1.47 -17.00 3.44
CA ALA A 159 -1.48 -17.63 4.76
C ALA A 159 -2.13 -16.72 5.80
N VAL A 160 -3.03 -17.30 6.61
CA VAL A 160 -3.62 -16.62 7.77
C VAL A 160 -2.87 -17.07 9.03
N SER A 161 -2.24 -16.13 9.72
CA SER A 161 -1.57 -16.39 11.00
C SER A 161 -2.50 -16.09 12.18
N TYR A 162 -2.53 -17.01 13.14
CA TYR A 162 -3.16 -16.81 14.44
C TYR A 162 -2.08 -16.67 15.52
N SER A 163 -2.22 -15.65 16.35
CA SER A 163 -1.44 -15.47 17.57
C SER A 163 -1.76 -16.59 18.57
N GLY A 164 -0.88 -16.77 19.56
CA GLY A 164 -1.10 -17.76 20.62
C GLY A 164 -2.37 -17.52 21.45
N LEU A 165 -2.87 -16.27 21.52
CA LEU A 165 -4.11 -15.94 22.20
C LEU A 165 -5.33 -16.31 21.33
N GLU A 166 -5.28 -15.96 20.05
CA GLU A 166 -6.32 -16.32 19.08
C GLU A 166 -6.50 -17.84 18.97
N LEU A 167 -5.40 -18.61 18.98
CA LEU A 167 -5.46 -20.07 18.97
C LEU A 167 -6.19 -20.65 20.20
N GLN A 168 -5.99 -20.09 21.39
CA GLN A 168 -6.69 -20.55 22.60
C GLN A 168 -8.19 -20.31 22.50
N VAL A 169 -8.60 -19.13 22.02
CA VAL A 169 -10.02 -18.82 21.81
C VAL A 169 -10.60 -19.71 20.73
N LEU A 170 -9.91 -19.88 19.61
CA LEU A 170 -10.35 -20.74 18.50
C LEU A 170 -10.51 -22.20 18.92
N GLN A 171 -9.61 -22.73 19.76
CA GLN A 171 -9.73 -24.08 20.32
C GLN A 171 -11.00 -24.24 21.17
N ALA A 172 -11.30 -23.27 22.04
CA ALA A 172 -12.53 -23.28 22.82
C ALA A 172 -13.77 -23.25 21.90
N LEU A 173 -13.77 -22.43 20.86
CA LEU A 173 -14.85 -22.38 19.87
C LEU A 173 -15.02 -23.68 19.10
N ASN A 174 -13.92 -24.29 18.66
CA ASN A 174 -13.96 -25.55 17.95
C ASN A 174 -14.48 -26.71 18.81
N SER A 175 -14.30 -26.64 20.14
CA SER A 175 -14.90 -27.59 21.10
C SER A 175 -16.37 -27.31 21.41
N GLY A 176 -16.96 -26.26 20.85
CA GLY A 176 -18.33 -25.83 21.13
C GLY A 176 -18.51 -25.11 22.48
N ASN A 177 -17.43 -24.80 23.20
CA ASN A 177 -17.47 -24.12 24.48
C ASN A 177 -17.39 -22.60 24.31
N THR A 178 -18.51 -21.98 23.94
CA THR A 178 -18.59 -20.53 23.72
C THR A 178 -18.35 -19.72 25.01
N ILE A 179 -18.76 -20.24 26.16
CA ILE A 179 -18.54 -19.59 27.47
C ILE A 179 -17.05 -19.44 27.74
N GLN A 180 -16.28 -20.52 27.60
CA GLN A 180 -14.83 -20.47 27.79
C GLN A 180 -14.14 -19.53 26.80
N ALA A 181 -14.61 -19.48 25.54
CA ALA A 181 -14.08 -18.56 24.55
C ALA A 181 -14.30 -17.09 24.95
N MET A 182 -15.48 -16.76 25.51
CA MET A 182 -15.80 -15.42 26.02
C MET A 182 -14.93 -15.08 27.25
N GLU A 183 -14.80 -16.00 28.20
CA GLU A 183 -13.94 -15.82 29.39
C GLU A 183 -12.47 -15.56 29.01
N LEU A 184 -11.95 -16.28 28.01
CA LEU A 184 -10.60 -16.07 27.48
C LEU A 184 -10.48 -14.68 26.82
N ALA A 185 -11.45 -14.30 25.99
CA ALA A 185 -11.45 -13.00 25.34
C ALA A 185 -11.54 -11.83 26.35
N GLU A 186 -12.33 -11.98 27.42
CA GLU A 186 -12.36 -11.02 28.54
C GLU A 186 -11.00 -10.95 29.25
N LYS A 187 -10.41 -12.10 29.58
CA LYS A 187 -9.09 -12.19 30.22
C LYS A 187 -7.99 -11.53 29.40
N PHE A 188 -8.07 -11.61 28.07
CA PHE A 188 -7.11 -10.96 27.15
C PHE A 188 -7.41 -9.47 26.93
N GLY A 189 -8.46 -8.92 27.55
CA GLY A 189 -8.84 -7.51 27.40
C GLY A 189 -9.46 -7.18 26.05
N TRP A 190 -9.95 -8.19 25.32
CA TRP A 190 -10.62 -7.99 24.03
C TRP A 190 -12.03 -7.43 24.20
N LEU A 191 -12.71 -7.81 25.30
CA LEU A 191 -14.11 -7.47 25.58
C LEU A 191 -14.27 -6.37 26.65
N SER A 192 -13.38 -5.38 26.66
CA SER A 192 -13.52 -4.22 27.55
C SER A 192 -14.61 -3.26 27.05
N HIS A 193 -15.42 -2.74 27.97
CA HIS A 193 -16.52 -1.82 27.69
C HIS A 193 -16.17 -0.38 28.09
N ARG A 194 -16.79 0.60 27.43
CA ARG A 194 -16.81 2.02 27.81
C ARG A 194 -17.90 2.26 28.85
N GLU A 195 -17.89 3.44 29.46
CA GLU A 195 -18.89 3.87 30.45
C GLU A 195 -20.33 3.86 29.89
N ASP A 196 -20.49 4.04 28.58
CA ASP A 196 -21.77 3.98 27.87
C ASP A 196 -22.24 2.54 27.55
N GLY A 197 -21.51 1.51 28.01
CA GLY A 197 -21.80 0.11 27.76
C GLY A 197 -21.36 -0.40 26.39
N THR A 198 -20.76 0.44 25.53
CA THR A 198 -20.27 0.00 24.22
C THR A 198 -18.89 -0.67 24.31
N LEU A 199 -18.65 -1.68 23.47
CA LEU A 199 -17.34 -2.34 23.38
C LEU A 199 -16.26 -1.35 22.93
N LYS A 200 -15.20 -1.21 23.73
CA LYS A 200 -14.03 -0.42 23.36
C LYS A 200 -13.38 -1.02 22.12
N ARG A 201 -12.84 -0.16 21.25
CA ARG A 201 -12.07 -0.58 20.08
C ARG A 201 -10.81 -1.34 20.56
N ASN A 202 -10.71 -2.60 20.17
CA ASN A 202 -9.53 -3.43 20.38
C ASN A 202 -9.08 -3.97 19.01
N ARG A 203 -7.82 -3.70 18.63
CA ARG A 203 -7.31 -4.05 17.31
C ARG A 203 -7.18 -5.58 17.13
N GLU A 204 -6.68 -6.26 18.14
CA GLU A 204 -6.53 -7.72 18.13
C GLU A 204 -7.89 -8.41 17.99
N ARG A 205 -8.90 -7.94 18.73
CA ARG A 205 -10.27 -8.45 18.62
C ARG A 205 -10.81 -8.29 17.20
N ILE A 206 -10.71 -7.08 16.62
CA ILE A 206 -11.25 -6.78 15.29
C ILE A 206 -10.56 -7.67 14.24
N GLU A 207 -9.24 -7.81 14.33
CA GLU A 207 -8.48 -8.69 13.44
C GLU A 207 -8.90 -10.16 13.58
N PHE A 208 -9.11 -10.64 14.81
CA PHE A 208 -9.57 -12.00 15.05
C PHE A 208 -11.01 -12.24 14.54
N GLU A 209 -11.91 -11.27 14.74
CA GLU A 209 -13.27 -11.32 14.22
C GLU A 209 -13.31 -11.43 12.69
N GLU A 210 -12.45 -10.70 11.99
CA GLU A 210 -12.28 -10.81 10.54
C GLU A 210 -11.78 -12.20 10.13
N LYS A 211 -10.79 -12.74 10.84
CA LYS A 211 -10.29 -14.12 10.62
C LYS A 211 -11.40 -15.16 10.81
N LEU A 212 -12.25 -15.02 11.84
CA LEU A 212 -13.37 -15.93 12.07
C LEU A 212 -14.42 -15.83 10.95
N LYS A 213 -14.75 -14.61 10.51
CA LYS A 213 -15.69 -14.39 9.39
C LYS A 213 -15.19 -15.06 8.11
N ASN A 214 -13.90 -14.98 7.81
CA ASN A 214 -13.30 -15.64 6.64
C ASN A 214 -13.39 -17.17 6.72
N LEU A 215 -13.50 -17.74 7.92
CA LEU A 215 -13.75 -19.17 8.13
C LEU A 215 -15.25 -19.53 8.23
N ASN A 216 -16.16 -18.57 8.01
CA ASN A 216 -17.60 -18.71 8.26
C ASN A 216 -17.94 -19.15 9.70
N LEU A 217 -17.11 -18.76 10.66
CA LEU A 217 -17.34 -19.02 12.09
C LEU A 217 -18.09 -17.86 12.72
N LYS A 218 -19.02 -18.19 13.64
CA LYS A 218 -19.75 -17.17 14.40
C LYS A 218 -18.82 -16.51 15.41
N VAL A 219 -18.95 -15.19 15.53
CA VAL A 219 -18.28 -14.42 16.58
C VAL A 219 -19.12 -14.54 17.86
N PRO A 220 -18.61 -15.13 18.95
CA PRO A 220 -19.43 -15.51 20.11
C PRO A 220 -20.01 -14.34 20.89
N TRP A 221 -19.36 -13.19 20.80
CA TRP A 221 -19.67 -11.97 21.54
C TRP A 221 -20.29 -10.89 20.64
N GLN A 222 -20.64 -11.24 19.39
CA GLN A 222 -21.52 -10.44 18.55
C GLN A 222 -22.87 -11.16 18.54
N GLU A 223 -23.92 -10.49 19.02
CA GLU A 223 -25.30 -11.00 18.99
C GLU A 223 -25.77 -11.34 17.57
#